data_AF-A0A1I1XIN0-F1
#
_entry.id   AF-A0A1I1XIN0-F1
#
_cell.length_a   1.000
_cell.length_b   1.000
_cell.length_c   1.000
_cell.angle_alpha   90.00
_cell.angle_beta   90.00
_cell.angle_gamma   90.00
#
_symmetry.space_group_name_H-M   'P 1'
#
loop_
_entity.id
_entity.type
_entity.pdbx_description
1 polymer ?
#
loop_
_entity_poly.entity_id
_entity_poly.type
_entity_poly.pdbx_seq_one_letter_code
_entity_poly.pdbx_strand_id
1 'polypeptide(L)' 'MAQQGFKCGHQPCKCTVSAQGEFCSEHCRKAAGSQLQETLCGCGHPACGTSPQARPEEQSDG' A
#
# COMPACT_ATOMS: atom_id res chain seq x y z
N MET A 1 -15.46 19.38 11.53
CA MET A 1 -15.51 18.81 10.17
C MET A 1 -14.53 17.65 10.15
N ALA A 2 -15.03 16.42 10.20
CA ALA A 2 -14.17 15.26 10.33
C ALA A 2 -13.37 15.10 9.03
N GLN A 3 -12.05 15.30 9.11
CA GLN A 3 -11.12 15.00 8.02
C GLN A 3 -11.01 13.47 7.91
N GLN A 4 -12.11 12.84 7.52
CA GLN A 4 -12.18 11.40 7.30
C GLN A 4 -11.60 11.17 5.91
N GLY A 5 -10.29 10.99 5.82
CA GLY A 5 -9.70 10.51 4.58
C GLY A 5 -10.35 9.17 4.21
N PHE A 6 -10.54 8.93 2.92
CA PHE A 6 -11.22 7.73 2.44
C PHE A 6 -10.25 6.56 2.40
N LYS A 7 -10.76 5.34 2.54
CA LYS A 7 -9.95 4.13 2.33
C LYS A 7 -9.66 3.95 0.84
N CYS A 8 -8.42 3.56 0.51
CA CYS A 8 -8.01 3.20 -0.83
C CYS A 8 -9.01 2.20 -1.45
N GLY A 9 -9.30 2.35 -2.75
CA GLY A 9 -10.22 1.44 -3.47
C GLY A 9 -9.74 -0.01 -3.60
N HIS A 10 -8.54 -0.32 -3.13
CA HIS A 10 -7.99 -1.68 -3.11
C HIS A 10 -8.25 -2.30 -1.74
N GLN A 11 -9.07 -3.35 -1.68
CA GLN A 11 -9.57 -3.91 -0.42
C GLN A 11 -8.49 -4.30 0.62
N PRO A 12 -7.35 -4.93 0.25
CA PRO A 12 -6.29 -5.25 1.22
C PRO A 12 -5.37 -4.05 1.52
N CYS A 13 -5.56 -2.90 0.87
CA CYS A 13 -4.80 -1.69 1.12
C CYS A 13 -5.36 -0.94 2.35
N LYS A 14 -4.47 -0.53 3.25
CA LYS A 14 -4.82 0.25 4.45
C LYS A 14 -4.52 1.75 4.30
N CYS A 15 -4.12 2.19 3.12
CA CYS A 15 -3.85 3.60 2.87
C CYS A 15 -5.12 4.45 2.88
N THR A 16 -4.95 5.69 3.32
CA THR A 16 -5.97 6.72 3.28
C THR A 16 -5.73 7.63 2.07
N VAL A 17 -6.78 7.96 1.33
CA VAL A 17 -6.77 8.80 0.12
C VAL A 17 -7.69 10.01 0.28
N SER A 18 -7.50 11.01 -0.58
CA SER A 18 -8.22 12.28 -0.53
C SER A 18 -9.68 12.17 -0.97
N ALA A 19 -10.00 11.23 -1.86
CA ALA A 19 -11.35 11.01 -2.39
C ALA A 19 -11.80 9.54 -2.34
N GLN A 20 -13.11 9.33 -2.21
CA GLN A 20 -13.70 7.99 -2.19
C GLN A 20 -13.53 7.30 -3.54
N GLY A 21 -13.03 6.05 -3.55
CA GLY A 21 -12.77 5.30 -4.78
C GLY A 21 -11.43 5.62 -5.44
N GLU A 22 -10.64 6.52 -4.84
CA GLU A 22 -9.29 6.80 -5.29
C GLU A 22 -8.30 5.72 -4.80
N PHE A 23 -7.15 5.64 -5.46
CA PHE A 23 -6.11 4.66 -5.16
C PHE A 23 -4.85 5.38 -4.70
N CYS A 24 -4.21 4.86 -3.66
CA CYS A 24 -2.97 5.46 -3.15
C CYS A 24 -1.82 5.42 -4.16
N SER A 25 -1.85 4.48 -5.11
CA SER A 25 -0.87 4.35 -6.17
C SER A 25 -1.45 3.60 -7.37
N GLU A 26 -0.76 3.68 -8.51
CA GLU A 26 -1.15 2.95 -9.73
C GLU A 26 -1.15 1.43 -9.52
N HIS A 27 -0.30 0.91 -8.63
CA HIS A 27 -0.27 -0.50 -8.26
C HIS A 27 -1.64 -0.95 -7.71
N CYS A 28 -2.20 -0.23 -6.74
CA CYS A 28 -3.54 -0.51 -6.21
C CYS A 28 -4.64 -0.38 -7.27
N ARG A 29 -4.51 0.57 -8.20
CA ARG A 29 -5.49 0.75 -9.28
C ARG A 29 -5.51 -0.44 -10.25
N LYS A 30 -4.33 -0.99 -10.57
CA LYS A 30 -4.20 -2.20 -11.41
C LYS A 30 -4.64 -3.45 -10.66
N ALA A 31 -4.21 -3.61 -9.40
CA ALA A 31 -4.57 -4.76 -8.57
C ALA A 31 -6.09 -4.86 -8.31
N ALA A 32 -6.76 -3.73 -8.06
CA ALA A 32 -8.21 -3.71 -7.87
C ALA A 32 -9.02 -4.11 -9.12
N GLY A 33 -8.47 -3.91 -10.32
CA GLY A 33 -9.07 -4.39 -11.58
C GLY A 33 -8.63 -5.79 -11.98
N SER A 34 -7.73 -6.42 -11.22
CA SER A 34 -7.22 -7.75 -11.52
C SER A 34 -8.16 -8.81 -10.93
N GLN A 35 -8.42 -9.90 -11.66
CA GLN A 35 -9.17 -11.05 -11.13
C GLN A 35 -8.39 -11.83 -10.08
N LEU A 36 -7.09 -11.55 -9.94
CA LEU A 36 -6.26 -12.17 -8.91
C LEU A 36 -6.56 -11.50 -7.58
N GLN A 37 -7.22 -12.24 -6.69
CA GLN A 37 -7.59 -11.76 -5.36
C GLN A 37 -6.33 -11.72 -4.48
N GLU A 38 -5.61 -10.60 -4.54
CA GLU A 38 -4.43 -10.39 -3.73
C GLU A 38 -4.81 -10.25 -2.25
N THR A 39 -4.21 -11.07 -1.40
CA THR A 39 -4.48 -11.06 0.05
C THR A 39 -3.72 -9.94 0.77
N LEU A 40 -2.66 -9.43 0.15
CA LEU A 40 -1.74 -8.43 0.70
C LEU A 40 -1.52 -7.31 -0.32
N CYS A 41 -1.44 -6.07 0.16
CA CYS A 41 -1.20 -4.91 -0.70
C CYS A 41 0.29 -4.59 -0.79
N GLY A 42 0.84 -4.65 -2.01
CA GLY A 42 2.24 -4.34 -2.33
C GLY A 42 2.55 -2.87 -2.65
N CYS A 43 1.70 -1.92 -2.26
CA CYS A 43 1.81 -0.53 -2.75
C CYS A 43 3.05 0.24 -2.28
N GLY A 44 3.87 -0.31 -1.38
CA GLY A 44 5.10 0.32 -0.90
C GLY A 44 4.89 1.37 0.20
N HIS A 45 3.65 1.66 0.57
CA HIS A 45 3.36 2.63 1.63
C HIS A 45 3.56 2.03 3.02
N PRO A 46 4.02 2.85 3.99
CA PRO A 46 4.23 2.39 5.36
C PRO A 46 2.94 1.84 6.00
N ALA A 47 1.78 2.39 5.63
CA ALA A 47 0.47 1.93 6.10
C ALA A 47 0.14 0.47 5.67
N CYS A 48 0.68 0.00 4.55
CA CYS A 48 0.43 -1.35 4.04
C CYS A 48 1.50 -2.35 4.48
N GLY A 49 2.51 -1.93 5.23
CA GLY A 49 3.49 -2.83 5.83
C GLY A 49 4.52 -3.40 4.85
N THR A 50 4.41 -3.14 3.54
CA THR A 50 5.49 -3.38 2.59
C THR A 50 6.48 -2.22 2.62
N SER A 51 6.96 -1.89 3.82
CA SER A 51 8.32 -1.35 3.86
C SER A 51 9.18 -2.55 3.46
N PRO A 52 9.98 -2.49 2.38
CA PRO A 52 11.13 -3.36 2.34
C PRO A 52 11.82 -3.07 3.67
N GLN A 53 11.88 -4.04 4.57
CA GLN A 53 12.87 -3.93 5.62
C GLN A 53 14.18 -3.89 4.86
N ALA A 54 14.65 -2.67 4.65
CA ALA A 54 16.04 -2.36 4.48
C ALA A 54 16.75 -3.26 5.48
N ARG A 55 17.46 -4.27 4.97
CA ARG A 55 18.71 -4.64 5.60
C ARG A 55 19.66 -3.54 5.14
N PRO A 56 19.89 -2.46 5.92
CA PRO A 56 21.11 -1.71 5.73
C PRO A 56 22.26 -2.71 5.93
N GLU A 57 23.13 -2.71 4.95
CA GLU A 57 24.40 -3.42 4.88
C GLU A 57 25.14 -3.35 6.22
N GLU A 58 25.28 -4.48 6.92
CA GLU A 58 26.24 -4.68 8.02
C GLU A 58 26.73 -6.12 7.91
N GLN A 59 27.59 -6.36 6.90
CA GLN A 59 28.56 -7.46 6.88
C GLN A 59 29.90 -6.85 6.47
N SER A 60 30.46 -6.04 7.36
CA SER A 60 31.90 -5.77 7.42
C SER A 60 32.39 -6.34 8.76
N ASP A 61 32.68 -7.64 8.77
CA ASP A 61 33.49 -8.29 9.81
C ASP A 61 34.31 -9.38 9.12
N GLY A 62 35.64 -9.20 9.09
CA GLY A 62 36.62 -10.16 8.58
C GLY A 62 37.77 -9.55 7.80
#